data_AF-A0A968YFF9-F1
#
_entry.id   AF-A0A968YFF9-F1
#
_cell.length_a   1.000
_cell.length_b   1.000
_cell.length_c   1.000
_cell.angle_alpha   90.00
_cell.angle_beta   90.00
_cell.angle_gamma   90.00
#
_symmetry.space_group_name_H-M   'P 1'
#
loop_
_entity.id
_entity.type
_entity.pdbx_description
1 polymer ?
#
loop_
_entity_poly.entity_id
_entity_poly.type
_entity_poly.pdbx_seq_one_letter_code
_entity_poly.pdbx_strand_id
1 'polypeptide(L)'
;DLTTHHRLYYEPHGFHTAALQQLETADVVIAPIQDLVLPLLGPFIQGGDFALAAVKQLQPQYILPTASGGAVEYAGILDKLLTIKGSIEGFRQLLQENGCSTQVLSPAPGERVEVQLSPAVVG
;
A
#
# COMPACT_ATOMS: atom_id res chain seq x y z
N ASP A 1 -0.50 -6.94 -17.40
CA ASP A 1 -0.89 -6.83 -18.81
C ASP A 1 -0.18 -7.94 -19.58
N LEU A 2 -0.93 -8.75 -20.34
CA LEU A 2 -0.39 -9.91 -21.05
C LEU A 2 0.40 -9.52 -22.31
N THR A 3 0.28 -8.26 -22.75
CA THR A 3 0.96 -7.74 -23.94
C THR A 3 2.21 -6.95 -23.59
N THR A 4 2.16 -6.14 -22.52
CA THR A 4 3.29 -5.32 -22.05
C THR A 4 4.03 -5.95 -20.87
N HIS A 5 3.56 -7.09 -20.36
CA HIS A 5 4.07 -7.77 -19.17
C HIS A 5 4.01 -6.93 -17.87
N HIS A 6 3.29 -5.81 -17.84
CA HIS A 6 3.16 -5.03 -16.60
C HIS A 6 2.50 -5.84 -15.48
N ARG A 7 3.03 -5.71 -14.27
CA ARG A 7 2.63 -6.47 -13.08
C ARG A 7 2.05 -5.54 -12.03
N LEU A 8 0.82 -5.83 -11.62
CA LEU A 8 0.14 -5.18 -10.50
C LEU A 8 0.09 -6.17 -9.34
N TYR A 9 0.49 -5.73 -8.15
CA TYR A 9 0.27 -6.47 -6.91
C TYR A 9 -0.80 -5.75 -6.08
N TYR A 10 -1.80 -6.50 -5.61
CA TYR A 10 -2.88 -5.98 -4.76
C TYR A 10 -2.95 -6.79 -3.47
N GLU A 11 -2.87 -6.09 -2.34
CA GLU A 11 -3.00 -6.68 -1.01
C GLU A 11 -3.93 -5.82 -0.14
N PRO A 12 -5.17 -6.25 0.16
CA PRO A 12 -6.18 -5.39 0.79
C PRO A 12 -6.07 -5.22 2.30
N HIS A 13 -5.39 -6.13 3.00
CA HIS A 13 -5.47 -6.19 4.47
C HIS A 13 -4.13 -6.04 5.17
N GLY A 14 -3.05 -6.14 4.42
CA GLY A 14 -1.72 -6.06 5.01
C GLY A 14 -1.33 -7.36 5.71
N PHE A 15 -1.65 -8.52 5.12
CA PHE A 15 -1.14 -9.81 5.61
C PHE A 15 -0.39 -10.53 4.50
N HIS A 16 0.91 -10.74 4.71
CA HIS A 16 1.82 -11.21 3.68
C HIS A 16 1.59 -12.70 3.62
N THR A 17 0.92 -13.15 2.58
CA THR A 17 0.87 -14.57 2.28
C THR A 17 2.24 -15.03 1.83
N ALA A 18 2.55 -16.32 1.99
CA ALA A 18 3.77 -16.92 1.44
C ALA A 18 3.91 -16.68 -0.09
N ALA A 19 2.82 -16.33 -0.78
CA ALA A 19 2.81 -15.98 -2.18
C ALA A 19 3.65 -14.73 -2.50
N LEU A 20 3.77 -13.75 -1.59
CA LEU A 20 4.63 -12.57 -1.84
C LEU A 20 6.10 -12.98 -2.04
N GLN A 21 6.56 -13.99 -1.30
CA GLN A 21 7.94 -14.50 -1.39
C GLN A 21 8.23 -15.18 -2.74
N GLN A 22 7.20 -15.55 -3.49
CA GLN A 22 7.31 -16.19 -4.80
C GLN A 22 7.26 -15.16 -5.95
N LEU A 23 7.04 -13.88 -5.65
CA LEU A 23 6.98 -12.81 -6.65
C LEU A 23 8.31 -12.05 -6.69
N GLU A 24 8.88 -11.93 -7.89
CA GLU A 24 10.13 -11.19 -8.10
C GLU A 24 9.95 -9.68 -8.09
N THR A 25 8.99 -9.13 -8.85
CA THR A 25 8.77 -7.69 -8.95
C THR A 25 7.31 -7.36 -9.30
N ALA A 26 6.90 -6.13 -9.03
CA ALA A 26 5.67 -5.54 -9.54
C ALA A 26 5.96 -4.10 -9.98
N ASP A 27 5.31 -3.61 -11.02
CA ASP A 27 5.46 -2.21 -11.44
C ASP A 27 4.67 -1.27 -10.53
N VAL A 28 3.52 -1.78 -10.05
CA VAL A 28 2.58 -1.05 -9.20
C VAL A 28 2.12 -1.94 -8.05
N VAL A 29 2.10 -1.38 -6.85
CA VAL A 29 1.51 -2.00 -5.66
C VAL A 29 0.26 -1.22 -5.24
N ILE A 30 -0.80 -1.92 -4.87
CA ILE A 30 -1.97 -1.36 -4.20
C ILE A 30 -2.08 -2.04 -2.84
N ALA A 31 -1.87 -1.29 -1.75
CA ALA A 31 -1.85 -1.84 -0.40
C ALA A 31 -2.21 -0.78 0.65
N PRO A 32 -2.68 -1.18 1.86
CA PRO A 32 -2.79 -0.26 2.98
C PRO A 32 -1.42 0.29 3.34
N ILE A 33 -1.33 1.59 3.60
CA ILE A 33 -0.12 2.24 4.13
C ILE A 33 -0.32 2.82 5.55
N GLN A 34 -1.55 2.72 6.06
CA GLN A 34 -1.94 3.14 7.40
C GLN A 34 -2.53 1.93 8.12
N ASP A 35 -2.29 1.85 9.42
CA ASP A 35 -2.90 0.80 10.23
C ASP A 35 -4.33 1.19 10.59
N LEU A 36 -5.23 0.22 10.61
CA LEU A 36 -6.52 0.34 11.27
C LEU A 36 -6.51 -0.54 12.52
N VAL A 37 -6.60 0.13 13.67
CA VAL A 37 -6.27 -0.45 14.97
C VAL A 37 -7.50 -0.51 15.86
N LEU A 38 -7.69 -1.65 16.51
CA LEU A 38 -8.58 -1.81 17.63
C LEU A 38 -7.82 -1.62 18.95
N PRO A 39 -8.44 -1.00 19.98
CA PRO A 39 -7.82 -0.90 21.29
C PRO A 39 -7.60 -2.31 21.83
N LEU A 40 -6.43 -2.52 22.46
CA LEU A 40 -5.98 -3.79 23.05
C LEU A 40 -5.70 -4.93 22.06
N LEU A 41 -6.43 -5.03 20.95
CA LEU A 41 -6.30 -6.11 19.95
C LEU A 41 -5.28 -5.81 18.84
N GLY A 42 -4.88 -4.54 18.68
CA GLY A 42 -3.88 -4.15 17.69
C GLY A 42 -4.46 -3.96 16.29
N PRO A 43 -3.60 -3.92 15.25
CA PRO A 43 -4.02 -3.68 13.88
C PRO A 43 -4.73 -4.90 13.29
N PHE A 44 -5.91 -4.69 12.70
CA PHE A 44 -6.58 -5.69 11.86
C PHE A 44 -6.47 -5.37 10.37
N ILE A 45 -6.03 -4.14 10.04
CA ILE A 45 -5.42 -3.80 8.75
C ILE A 45 -4.00 -3.33 9.07
N GLN A 46 -2.99 -3.96 8.46
CA GLN A 46 -1.60 -3.55 8.63
C GLN A 46 -1.15 -2.68 7.46
N GLY A 47 -0.54 -1.54 7.78
CA GLY A 47 -0.14 -0.52 6.83
C GLY A 47 1.37 -0.36 6.75
N GLY A 48 1.89 0.73 7.32
CA GLY A 48 3.24 1.27 7.06
C GLY A 48 4.36 0.22 6.94
N ASP A 49 4.64 -0.52 8.01
CA ASP A 49 5.73 -1.52 8.01
C ASP A 49 5.50 -2.64 6.98
N PHE A 50 4.24 -3.01 6.81
CA PHE A 50 3.82 -4.05 5.88
C PHE A 50 4.00 -3.62 4.43
N ALA A 51 3.53 -2.43 4.10
CA ALA A 51 3.69 -1.83 2.78
C ALA A 51 5.16 -1.58 2.45
N LEU A 52 5.97 -1.17 3.43
CA LEU A 52 7.41 -1.04 3.25
C LEU A 52 8.05 -2.39 2.89
N ALA A 53 7.65 -3.48 3.55
CA ALA A 53 8.15 -4.82 3.21
C ALA A 53 7.74 -5.25 1.79
N ALA A 54 6.49 -4.98 1.38
CA ALA A 54 6.07 -5.19 -0.01
C ALA A 54 6.91 -4.38 -1.01
N VAL A 55 7.17 -3.10 -0.70
CA VAL A 55 7.98 -2.23 -1.56
C VAL A 55 9.42 -2.73 -1.66
N LYS A 56 10.03 -3.15 -0.55
CA LYS A 56 11.39 -3.70 -0.55
C LYS A 56 11.49 -5.00 -1.37
N GLN A 57 10.47 -5.85 -1.27
CA GLN A 57 10.40 -7.12 -1.99
C GLN A 57 10.19 -6.92 -3.49
N LEU A 58 9.17 -6.13 -3.86
CA LEU A 58 8.66 -6.05 -5.24
C LEU A 58 9.28 -4.90 -6.04
N GLN A 59 9.92 -3.94 -5.36
CA GLN A 59 10.56 -2.75 -5.93
C GLN A 59 9.69 -1.98 -6.94
N PRO A 60 8.43 -1.64 -6.62
CA PRO A 60 7.55 -0.99 -7.57
C PRO A 60 7.95 0.46 -7.85
N GLN A 61 7.57 0.96 -9.02
CA GLN A 61 7.69 2.38 -9.35
C GLN A 61 6.65 3.19 -8.57
N TYR A 62 5.44 2.64 -8.38
CA TYR A 62 4.34 3.31 -7.70
C TYR A 62 3.66 2.41 -6.67
N ILE A 63 3.23 3.04 -5.58
CA ILE A 63 2.31 2.44 -4.60
C ILE A 63 1.08 3.32 -4.44
N LEU A 64 -0.10 2.70 -4.49
CA LEU A 64 -1.38 3.34 -4.25
C LEU A 64 -1.94 2.84 -2.90
N PRO A 65 -2.22 3.74 -1.95
CA PRO A 65 -2.93 3.40 -0.73
C PRO A 65 -4.32 2.82 -1.03
N THR A 66 -4.67 1.72 -0.39
CA THR A 66 -6.08 1.37 -0.23
C THR A 66 -6.75 2.37 0.71
N ALA A 67 -8.04 2.64 0.53
CA ALA A 67 -8.77 3.56 1.41
C ALA A 67 -8.71 3.11 2.87
N SER A 68 -8.35 4.03 3.76
CA SER A 68 -8.17 3.80 5.21
C SER A 68 -9.50 3.78 5.99
N GLY A 69 -10.62 3.46 5.34
CA GLY A 69 -11.96 3.58 5.91
C GLY A 69 -12.46 5.01 6.12
N GLY A 70 -11.65 6.05 5.91
CA GLY A 70 -12.07 7.45 6.13
C GLY A 70 -13.14 8.00 5.17
N ALA A 71 -13.43 7.29 4.07
CA ALA A 71 -14.45 7.67 3.08
C ALA A 71 -15.79 6.93 3.28
N VAL A 72 -15.94 6.19 4.37
CA VAL A 72 -17.17 5.47 4.71
C VAL A 72 -17.63 5.89 6.10
N GLU A 73 -18.93 6.15 6.24
CA GLU A 73 -19.56 6.40 7.54
C GLU A 73 -19.77 5.07 8.24
N TYR A 74 -19.05 4.85 9.34
CA TYR A 74 -19.30 3.74 10.23
C TYR A 74 -20.21 4.18 11.38
N ALA A 75 -20.96 3.23 11.94
CA ALA A 75 -21.86 3.48 13.04
C ALA A 75 -21.67 2.45 14.16
N GLY A 76 -22.06 2.83 15.37
CA GLY A 76 -22.02 1.97 16.55
C GLY A 76 -20.81 2.23 17.46
N ILE A 77 -20.68 1.38 18.47
CA ILE A 77 -19.65 1.54 19.51
C ILE A 77 -18.26 1.23 18.96
N LEU A 78 -18.16 0.28 18.03
CA LEU A 78 -16.89 -0.17 17.47
C LEU A 78 -16.16 0.95 16.71
N ASP A 79 -16.89 1.74 15.92
CA ASP A 79 -16.33 2.87 15.17
C ASP A 79 -15.59 3.87 16.06
N LYS A 80 -16.17 4.19 17.22
CA LYS A 80 -15.57 5.12 18.20
C LYS A 80 -14.25 4.63 18.81
N LEU A 81 -13.96 3.34 18.65
CA LEU A 81 -12.75 2.71 19.15
C LEU A 81 -11.67 2.57 18.07
N LEU A 82 -12.05 2.67 16.80
CA LEU A 82 -11.12 2.53 15.68
C LEU A 82 -10.15 3.70 15.65
N THR A 83 -8.86 3.39 15.50
CA THR A 83 -7.81 4.40 15.33
C THR A 83 -7.05 4.13 14.05
N ILE A 84 -6.89 5.15 13.21
CA ILE A 84 -5.98 5.13 12.07
C ILE A 84 -4.60 5.57 12.55
N LYS A 85 -3.56 4.79 12.25
CA LYS A 85 -2.16 5.17 12.53
C LYS A 85 -1.35 5.31 11.25
N GLY A 86 -0.48 6.31 11.23
CA GLY A 86 0.32 6.68 10.05
C GLY A 86 -0.37 7.72 9.17
N SER A 87 0.35 8.18 8.15
CA SER A 87 -0.13 9.13 7.15
C SER A 87 0.56 8.88 5.82
N ILE A 88 0.02 9.46 4.74
CA ILE A 88 0.63 9.37 3.41
C ILE A 88 2.04 10.00 3.45
N GLU A 89 2.18 11.18 4.03
CA GLU A 89 3.46 11.89 4.16
C GLU A 89 4.45 11.10 5.04
N GLY A 90 3.99 10.51 6.13
CA GLY A 90 4.82 9.66 6.99
C GLY A 90 5.31 8.42 6.24
N PHE A 91 4.47 7.81 5.41
CA PHE A 91 4.88 6.69 4.58
C PHE A 91 5.87 7.10 3.48
N ARG A 92 5.70 8.27 2.86
CA ARG A 92 6.69 8.83 1.91
C ARG A 92 8.06 9.02 2.58
N GLN A 93 8.08 9.56 3.80
CA GLN A 93 9.31 9.71 4.57
C GLN A 93 9.94 8.35 4.89
N LEU A 94 9.12 7.37 5.30
CA LEU A 94 9.58 6.01 5.58
C LEU A 94 10.26 5.37 4.35
N LEU A 95 9.70 5.57 3.15
CA LEU A 95 10.32 5.10 1.90
C LEU A 95 11.67 5.76 1.65
N GLN A 96 11.76 7.08 1.84
CA GLN A 96 13.00 7.85 1.66
C GLN A 96 14.09 7.39 2.64
N GLU A 97 13.75 7.22 3.92
CA GLU A 97 14.67 6.76 4.97
C GLU A 97 15.20 5.33 4.70
N ASN A 98 14.44 4.54 3.95
CA ASN A 98 14.81 3.17 3.55
C ASN A 98 15.39 3.09 2.13
N GLY A 99 15.70 4.22 1.49
CA GLY A 99 16.31 4.26 0.15
C GLY A 99 15.42 3.71 -0.96
N CYS A 100 14.11 3.65 -0.76
CA CYS A 100 13.14 3.19 -1.76
C CYS A 100 12.78 4.35 -2.71
N SER A 101 12.84 4.13 -4.02
CA SER A 101 12.48 5.12 -5.05
C SER A 101 10.99 5.13 -5.42
N THR A 102 10.20 4.23 -4.85
CA THR A 102 8.76 4.11 -5.08
C THR A 102 8.03 5.41 -4.76
N GLN A 103 7.15 5.84 -5.66
CA GLN A 103 6.31 7.03 -5.46
C GLN A 103 4.92 6.66 -4.94
N VAL A 104 4.42 7.44 -3.99
CA VAL A 104 3.06 7.24 -3.43
C VAL A 104 2.04 8.08 -4.19
N LEU A 105 1.16 7.42 -4.95
CA LEU A 105 0.03 8.02 -5.65
C LEU A 105 -1.23 7.90 -4.78
N SER A 106 -1.94 9.00 -4.52
CA SER A 106 -3.15 9.02 -3.69
C SER A 106 -4.32 9.66 -4.43
N PRO A 107 -4.84 9.03 -5.50
CA PRO A 107 -6.00 9.55 -6.21
C PRO A 107 -7.23 9.59 -5.28
N ALA A 108 -8.12 10.56 -5.52
CA ALA A 108 -9.40 10.59 -4.85
C ALA A 108 -10.29 9.39 -5.28
N PRO A 109 -11.25 8.95 -4.45
CA PRO A 109 -12.22 7.94 -4.86
C PRO A 109 -12.94 8.34 -6.16
N GLY A 110 -12.90 7.46 -7.16
CA GLY A 110 -13.49 7.70 -8.49
C GLY A 110 -12.61 8.51 -9.44
N GLU A 111 -11.46 9.03 -8.99
CA GLU A 111 -10.48 9.67 -9.86
C GLU A 111 -9.73 8.62 -10.69
N ARG A 112 -9.70 8.82 -12.00
CA ARG A 112 -8.86 8.03 -12.89
C ARG A 112 -7.43 8.56 -12.82
N VAL A 113 -6.50 7.69 -12.43
CA VAL A 113 -5.06 7.97 -12.50
C VAL A 113 -4.43 7.19 -13.65
N GLU A 114 -3.57 7.86 -14.41
CA GLU A 114 -2.68 7.21 -15.38
C GLU A 114 -1.33 6.97 -14.73
N VAL A 115 -0.85 5.73 -14.76
CA VAL A 115 0.44 5.36 -14.17
C VAL A 115 1.46 5.29 -15.29
N GLN A 116 2.37 6.26 -15.32
CA GLN A 116 3.45 6.31 -16.31
C GLN A 116 4.62 5.46 -15.85
N LEU A 117 4.69 4.23 -16.36
CA LEU A 117 5.77 3.30 -16.07
C LEU A 117 7.00 3.64 -16.93
N SER A 118 8.14 3.78 -16.27
CA SER A 118 9.43 3.75 -16.96
C SER A 118 9.73 2.31 -17.39
N PRO A 119 10.45 2.09 -18.49
CA PRO A 119 10.95 0.76 -18.83
C PRO A 119 11.75 0.19 -17.67
N ALA A 120 11.53 -1.07 -17.33
CA ALA A 120 12.36 -1.76 -16.35
C ALA A 120 13.83 -1.61 -16.77
N VAL A 121 14.68 -1.10 -15.87
CA VAL A 121 16.12 -1.18 -16.07
C VAL A 121 16.45 -2.66 -15.96
N VAL A 122 16.66 -3.32 -17.10
CA VAL A 122 17.13 -4.69 -17.16
C VAL A 122 18.52 -4.68 -16.55
N GLY A 123 18.62 -5.07 -15.28
CA GLY A 123 19.87 -5.35 -14.58
C GLY A 123 20.40 -6.73 -14.92
#